data_AF-A0A815ULW9-F1
#
_entry.id   AF-A0A815ULW9-F1
#
_cell.length_a   1.000
_cell.length_b   1.000
_cell.length_c   1.000
_cell.angle_alpha   90.00
_cell.angle_beta   90.00
_cell.angle_gamma   90.00
#
_symmetry.space_group_name_H-M   'P 1'
#
loop_
_entity.id
_entity.type
_entity.pdbx_description
1 polymer ?
#
loop_
_entity_poly.entity_id
_entity_poly.type
_entity_poly.pdbx_seq_one_letter_code
_entity_poly.pdbx_strand_id
1 'polypeptide(L)'
;TLGQSIVFVERVYTATILSQVLSHLILTLESPHAKQLKVNHVTGIKSLFYDKSMTMKYQEKTIKEFRSGAVNILIATAVVEEGLDIPRCDLVIRFNKPNNFSSYMQSKGRARAKQNAA
;
A
#
# COMPACT_ATOMS: atom_id res chain seq x y z
N THR A 1 1.19 -18.39 2.49
CA THR A 1 0.95 -17.19 1.64
C THR A 1 2.05 -16.20 1.90
N LEU A 2 2.56 -15.51 0.88
CA LEU A 2 3.57 -14.46 1.10
C LEU A 2 2.97 -13.36 1.97
N GLY A 3 3.76 -12.83 2.91
CA GLY A 3 3.31 -11.76 3.80
C GLY A 3 2.91 -10.49 3.04
N GLN A 4 1.96 -9.76 3.59
CA GLN A 4 1.45 -8.52 3.03
C GLN A 4 2.09 -7.32 3.73
N SER A 5 2.44 -6.31 2.95
CA SER A 5 3.12 -5.12 3.43
C SER A 5 2.40 -3.85 2.98
N ILE A 6 2.36 -2.85 3.86
CA ILE A 6 1.88 -1.51 3.53
C ILE A 6 3.06 -0.54 3.62
N VAL A 7 3.27 0.28 2.60
CA VAL A 7 4.27 1.34 2.57
C VAL A 7 3.56 2.69 2.59
N PHE A 8 3.65 3.42 3.71
CA PHE A 8 3.10 4.76 3.81
C PHE A 8 4.06 5.82 3.27
N VAL A 9 3.56 6.64 2.35
CA VAL A 9 4.27 7.79 1.76
C VAL A 9 3.47 9.07 2.00
N GLU A 10 4.15 10.21 2.02
CA GLU A 10 3.48 11.50 2.25
C GLU A 10 2.75 12.01 0.99
N ARG A 11 3.33 11.82 -0.19
CA ARG A 11 2.91 12.48 -1.42
C ARG A 11 2.37 11.51 -2.46
N VAL A 12 1.32 11.92 -3.17
CA VAL A 12 0.63 11.13 -4.21
C VAL A 12 1.60 10.69 -5.31
N TYR A 13 2.43 11.60 -5.81
CA TYR A 13 3.39 11.28 -6.87
C TYR A 13 4.44 10.27 -6.39
N THR A 14 4.85 10.32 -5.11
CA THR A 14 5.76 9.34 -4.53
C THR A 14 5.15 7.96 -4.55
N ALA A 15 3.85 7.84 -4.25
CA ALA A 15 3.16 6.55 -4.28
C ALA A 15 3.21 5.92 -5.68
N THR A 16 2.89 6.72 -6.71
CA THR A 16 2.87 6.26 -8.10
C THR A 16 4.27 5.90 -8.60
N ILE A 17 5.25 6.80 -8.43
CA ILE A 17 6.62 6.58 -8.91
C ILE A 17 7.26 5.40 -8.18
N LEU A 18 7.13 5.32 -6.85
CA LEU A 18 7.69 4.22 -6.06
C LEU A 18 7.08 2.88 -6.47
N SER A 19 5.78 2.84 -6.75
CA SER A 19 5.11 1.64 -7.26
C SER A 19 5.67 1.21 -8.61
N GLN A 20 5.91 2.15 -9.53
CA GLN A 20 6.47 1.84 -10.85
C GLN A 20 7.92 1.37 -10.76
N VAL A 21 8.76 2.08 -10.00
CA VAL A 21 10.17 1.73 -9.80
C VAL A 21 10.31 0.37 -9.14
N LEU A 22 9.54 0.11 -8.08
CA LEU A 22 9.61 -1.17 -7.38
C LEU A 22 9.11 -2.32 -8.26
N SER A 23 8.02 -2.13 -9.02
CA SER A 23 7.55 -3.13 -9.99
C SER A 23 8.60 -3.42 -11.06
N HIS A 24 9.28 -2.40 -11.58
CA HIS A 24 10.35 -2.60 -12.56
C HIS A 24 11.53 -3.35 -11.94
N LEU A 25 11.99 -2.92 -10.76
CA LEU A 25 13.08 -3.57 -10.05
C LEU A 25 12.78 -5.04 -9.75
N ILE A 26 11.56 -5.36 -9.31
CA ILE A 26 11.13 -6.75 -9.08
C ILE A 26 11.27 -7.62 -10.33
N LEU A 27 10.98 -7.07 -11.52
CA LEU A 27 11.10 -7.79 -12.78
C LEU A 27 12.55 -7.94 -13.23
N THR A 28 13.41 -6.96 -12.95
CA THR A 28 14.82 -6.96 -13.32
C THR A 28 15.68 -7.80 -12.37
N LEU A 29 15.29 -7.89 -11.09
CA LEU A 29 15.95 -8.76 -10.14
C LEU A 29 15.64 -10.22 -10.51
N GLU A 30 16.63 -10.96 -11.00
CA GLU A 30 16.53 -12.40 -11.31
C GLU A 30 16.41 -13.29 -10.04
N SER A 31 15.76 -12.78 -8.99
CA SER A 31 15.54 -13.48 -7.73
C SER A 31 14.20 -14.24 -7.74
N PRO A 32 14.19 -15.54 -7.44
CA PRO A 32 12.96 -16.32 -7.27
C PRO A 32 12.00 -15.73 -6.20
N HIS A 33 12.56 -15.06 -5.18
CA HIS A 33 11.78 -14.42 -4.13
C HIS A 33 11.14 -13.12 -4.62
N ALA A 34 11.83 -12.36 -5.48
CA ALA A 34 11.31 -11.10 -6.01
C ALA A 34 10.08 -11.34 -6.91
N LYS A 35 10.07 -12.40 -7.74
CA LYS A 35 8.96 -12.71 -8.66
C LYS A 35 7.59 -12.87 -7.98
N GLN A 36 7.59 -13.22 -6.69
CA GLN A 36 6.39 -13.39 -5.87
C GLN A 36 5.84 -12.05 -5.33
N LEU A 37 6.62 -10.97 -5.41
CA LEU A 37 6.20 -9.64 -4.99
C LEU A 37 5.33 -9.01 -6.07
N LYS A 38 4.16 -8.50 -5.66
CA LYS A 38 3.20 -7.79 -6.51
C LYS A 38 2.85 -6.48 -5.83
N VAL A 39 3.24 -5.39 -6.49
CA VAL A 39 3.15 -4.02 -5.95
C VAL A 39 2.02 -3.28 -6.65
N ASN A 40 1.25 -2.53 -5.87
CA ASN A 40 0.33 -1.54 -6.40
C ASN A 40 0.24 -0.35 -5.44
N HIS A 41 -0.42 0.73 -5.84
CA HIS A 41 -0.57 1.93 -5.01
C HIS A 41 -2.02 2.39 -4.89
N VAL A 42 -2.29 3.11 -3.81
CA VAL A 42 -3.59 3.74 -3.54
C VAL A 42 -3.36 5.15 -3.00
N THR A 43 -4.04 6.12 -3.59
CA THR A 43 -3.88 7.54 -3.24
C THR A 43 -5.24 8.18 -3.01
N GLY A 44 -5.29 9.27 -2.25
CA GLY A 44 -6.53 10.00 -2.01
C GLY A 44 -7.08 10.68 -3.27
N ILE A 45 -8.41 10.91 -3.29
CA ILE A 45 -9.09 11.61 -4.39
C ILE A 45 -8.73 13.10 -4.35
N LYS A 46 -7.98 13.60 -5.32
CA LYS A 46 -7.77 15.05 -5.50
C LYS A 46 -8.78 15.58 -6.53
N SER A 47 -9.89 16.12 -6.02
CA SER A 47 -11.13 16.45 -6.74
C SER A 47 -11.09 17.71 -7.65
N LEU A 48 -10.01 17.98 -8.41
CA LEU A 48 -9.99 19.16 -9.30
C LEU A 48 -9.92 18.83 -10.80
N PHE A 49 -9.35 17.68 -11.20
CA PHE A 49 -9.09 17.37 -12.62
C PHE A 49 -9.31 15.90 -13.01
N TYR A 50 -9.76 15.04 -12.10
CA TYR A 50 -9.93 13.60 -12.32
C TYR A 50 -11.36 13.16 -12.05
N ASP A 51 -11.87 12.24 -12.88
CA ASP A 51 -13.16 11.59 -12.64
C ASP A 51 -13.12 10.84 -11.30
N LYS A 52 -13.88 11.37 -10.33
CA LYS A 52 -14.02 10.81 -8.99
C LYS A 52 -14.49 9.36 -9.02
N SER A 53 -15.38 9.01 -9.95
CA SER A 53 -15.94 7.66 -10.06
C SER A 53 -14.87 6.64 -10.49
N MET A 54 -14.00 7.02 -11.42
CA MET A 54 -12.88 6.17 -11.84
C MET A 54 -11.88 5.96 -10.70
N THR A 55 -11.59 7.04 -9.95
CA THR A 55 -10.67 6.97 -8.81
C THR A 55 -11.19 6.05 -7.72
N MET A 56 -12.47 6.13 -7.37
CA MET A 56 -13.11 5.24 -6.39
C MET A 56 -13.06 3.77 -6.83
N LYS A 57 -13.45 3.49 -8.08
CA LYS A 57 -13.39 2.13 -8.64
C LYS A 57 -11.98 1.55 -8.60
N TYR A 58 -10.96 2.37 -8.89
CA TYR A 58 -9.57 1.95 -8.80
C TYR A 58 -9.15 1.64 -7.35
N GLN A 59 -9.48 2.50 -6.39
CA GLN A 59 -9.20 2.26 -4.97
C GLN A 59 -9.84 0.97 -4.47
N GLU A 60 -11.13 0.76 -4.76
CA GLU A 60 -11.87 -0.44 -4.38
C GLU A 60 -11.24 -1.71 -4.97
N LYS A 61 -10.89 -1.67 -6.26
CA LYS A 61 -10.22 -2.77 -6.95
C LYS A 61 -8.87 -3.08 -6.30
N THR A 62 -8.01 -2.08 -6.11
CA THR A 62 -6.67 -2.27 -5.53
C THR A 62 -6.75 -2.80 -4.11
N ILE A 63 -7.70 -2.33 -3.29
CA ILE A 63 -7.90 -2.85 -1.93
C ILE A 63 -8.41 -4.29 -1.96
N LYS A 64 -9.31 -4.64 -2.89
CA LYS A 64 -9.78 -6.03 -3.06
C LYS A 64 -8.64 -6.97 -3.46
N GLU A 65 -7.78 -6.54 -4.39
CA GLU A 65 -6.59 -7.30 -4.80
C GLU A 65 -5.57 -7.44 -3.66
N PHE A 66 -5.42 -6.41 -2.83
CA PHE A 66 -4.61 -6.51 -1.63
C PHE A 66 -5.25 -7.53 -0.66
N ARG A 67 -6.54 -7.43 -0.34
CA ARG A 67 -7.22 -8.39 0.56
C ARG A 67 -7.12 -9.85 0.11
N SER A 68 -7.11 -10.12 -1.20
CA SER A 68 -6.95 -11.48 -1.74
C SER A 68 -5.50 -11.97 -1.81
N GLY A 69 -4.52 -11.09 -1.57
CA GLY A 69 -3.09 -11.38 -1.72
C GLY A 69 -2.58 -11.32 -3.17
N ALA A 70 -3.42 -10.95 -4.14
CA ALA A 70 -3.01 -10.72 -5.52
C ALA A 70 -2.02 -9.54 -5.63
N VAL A 71 -2.17 -8.55 -4.74
CA VAL A 71 -1.17 -7.54 -4.41
C VAL A 71 -0.70 -7.81 -2.98
N ASN A 72 0.60 -7.85 -2.75
CA ASN A 72 1.17 -8.08 -1.41
C ASN A 72 2.05 -6.92 -0.92
N ILE A 73 2.28 -5.91 -1.76
CA ILE A 73 2.87 -4.63 -1.34
C ILE A 73 1.93 -3.52 -1.77
N LEU A 74 1.32 -2.83 -0.81
CA LEU A 74 0.44 -1.69 -1.05
C LEU A 74 1.14 -0.39 -0.65
N ILE A 75 1.38 0.50 -1.61
CA ILE A 75 1.92 1.83 -1.33
C ILE A 75 0.76 2.82 -1.17
N ALA A 76 0.64 3.46 -0.01
CA ALA A 76 -0.51 4.28 0.35
C ALA A 76 -0.11 5.66 0.86
N THR A 77 -0.88 6.69 0.52
CA THR A 77 -0.76 8.02 1.16
C THR A 77 -1.50 8.09 2.49
N ALA A 78 -1.07 8.95 3.42
CA ALA A 78 -1.73 9.13 4.73
C ALA A 78 -3.23 9.49 4.64
N VAL A 79 -3.69 10.17 3.58
CA VAL A 79 -5.13 10.44 3.36
C VAL A 79 -5.97 9.16 3.21
N VAL A 80 -5.33 8.08 2.74
CA VAL A 80 -5.94 6.75 2.62
C VAL A 80 -5.92 6.01 3.97
N GLU A 81 -5.06 6.41 4.91
CA GLU A 81 -4.93 5.83 6.26
C GLU A 81 -6.22 5.97 7.09
N GLU A 82 -6.93 7.10 6.95
CA GLU A 82 -8.09 7.48 7.75
C GLU A 82 -9.45 7.24 7.06
N GLY A 83 -9.50 7.02 5.74
CA GLY A 83 -10.75 6.99 4.98
C GLY A 83 -11.11 5.68 4.29
N LEU A 84 -10.15 4.76 4.11
CA LEU A 84 -10.37 3.46 3.47
C LEU A 84 -10.13 2.34 4.48
N ASP A 85 -10.98 1.32 4.43
CA ASP A 85 -10.82 0.10 5.23
C ASP A 85 -9.65 -0.74 4.68
N ILE A 86 -8.42 -0.27 4.91
CA ILE A 86 -7.21 -0.98 4.56
C ILE A 86 -7.03 -2.16 5.54
N PRO A 87 -6.91 -3.40 5.05
CA PRO A 87 -6.78 -4.57 5.91
C PRO A 87 -5.48 -4.52 6.71
N ARG A 88 -5.44 -5.29 7.81
CA ARG A 88 -4.20 -5.52 8.57
C ARG A 88 -3.19 -6.26 7.68
N CYS A 89 -1.91 -6.01 7.94
CA CYS A 89 -0.81 -6.58 7.20
C CYS A 89 0.29 -7.06 8.17
N ASP A 90 1.27 -7.76 7.62
CA ASP A 90 2.39 -8.33 8.39
C ASP A 90 3.48 -7.30 8.64
N LEU A 91 3.68 -6.38 7.69
CA LEU A 91 4.71 -5.34 7.76
C LEU A 91 4.14 -3.97 7.38
N VAL A 92 4.54 -2.95 8.14
CA VAL A 92 4.30 -1.55 7.78
C VAL A 92 5.64 -0.86 7.65
N ILE A 93 5.87 -0.24 6.49
CA ILE A 93 7.03 0.61 6.22
C ILE A 93 6.53 2.05 6.14
N ARG A 94 7.19 2.96 6.85
CA ARG A 94 6.96 4.39 6.71
C ARG A 94 8.11 5.00 5.93
N PHE A 95 7.86 5.38 4.68
CA PHE A 95 8.85 6.05 3.84
C PHE A 95 9.19 7.46 4.37
N ASN A 96 8.21 8.10 5.00
CA ASN A 96 8.34 9.38 5.68
C ASN A 96 8.03 9.20 7.18
N LYS A 97 8.68 10.00 8.03
CA LYS A 97 8.35 10.03 9.46
C LYS A 97 6.84 10.33 9.67
N PRO A 98 6.20 9.78 10.72
CA PRO A 98 4.85 10.19 11.08
C PRO A 98 4.77 11.70 11.35
N ASN A 99 3.72 12.35 10.85
CA ASN A 99 3.49 13.78 11.09
C ASN A 99 3.10 14.08 12.54
N ASN A 100 2.43 13.12 13.19
CA ASN A 100 1.98 13.23 14.58
C ASN A 100 1.88 11.83 15.21
N PHE A 101 1.67 11.79 16.52
CA PHE A 101 1.53 10.55 17.28
C PHE A 101 0.32 9.71 16.83
N SER A 102 -0.76 10.34 16.40
CA SER A 102 -1.96 9.65 15.91
C SER A 102 -1.68 8.81 14.66
N SER A 103 -1.02 9.38 13.63
CA SER A 103 -0.62 8.63 12.43
C SER A 103 0.41 7.54 12.76
N TYR A 104 1.29 7.76 13.74
CA TYR A 104 2.16 6.69 14.23
C TYR A 104 1.32 5.53 14.81
N MET A 105 0.36 5.82 15.67
CA MET A 105 -0.49 4.79 16.29
C MET A 105 -1.39 4.07 15.28
N GLN A 106 -1.94 4.79 14.30
CA GLN A 106 -2.75 4.21 13.22
C GLN A 106 -1.91 3.26 12.36
N SER A 107 -0.77 3.71 11.84
CA SER A 107 0.15 2.85 11.07
C SER A 107 0.64 1.64 11.87
N LYS A 108 1.00 1.80 13.15
CA LYS A 108 1.33 0.68 14.04
C LYS A 108 0.15 -0.28 14.23
N GLY A 109 -1.08 0.23 14.23
CA GLY A 109 -2.30 -0.57 14.30
C GLY A 109 -2.52 -1.50 13.11
N ARG A 110 -1.94 -1.18 11.95
CA ARG A 110 -2.05 -2.00 10.72
C ARG A 110 -1.11 -3.20 10.72
N ALA A 111 0.05 -3.12 11.37
CA ALA A 111 1.01 -4.22 11.54
C ALA A 111 0.56 -5.21 12.65
N ARG A 112 -0.66 -5.72 12.52
CA ARG A 112 -1.28 -6.63 13.50
C ARG A 112 -1.95 -7.84 12.84
N ALA A 113 -1.56 -8.20 11.62
CA ALA A 113 -1.93 -9.52 11.12
C ALA A 113 -1.47 -10.55 12.16
N LYS A 114 -2.36 -11.49 12.53
CA LYS A 114 -1.95 -12.59 13.42
C LYS A 114 -0.76 -13.22 12.73
N GLN A 115 0.38 -13.30 13.41
CA GLN A 115 1.46 -14.17 12.95
C GLN A 115 0.81 -15.53 12.75
N ASN A 116 0.74 -16.00 11.51
CA ASN A 116 0.38 -17.37 11.26
C ASN A 116 1.48 -18.17 11.95
N ALA A 117 1.17 -18.71 13.14
CA ALA A 117 2.02 -19.64 13.84
C ALA A 117 2.33 -20.75 12.83
N ALA A 118 3.60 -20.85 12.46
CA ALA A 118 4.13 -21.95 11.68
C ALA A 118 3.96 -23.25 12.49
#